data_AF-A0A257A153-F1
#
_entry.id   AF-A0A257A153-F1
#
_cell.length_a   1.000
_cell.length_b   1.000
_cell.length_c   1.000
_cell.angle_alpha   90.00
_cell.angle_beta   90.00
_cell.angle_gamma   90.00
#
_symmetry.space_group_name_H-M   'P 1'
#
loop_
_entity.id
_entity.type
_entity.pdbx_description
1 polymer ?
#
loop_
_entity_poly.entity_id
_entity_poly.type
_entity_poly.pdbx_seq_one_letter_code
_entity_poly.pdbx_strand_id
1 'polypeptide(L)'
;MVKKIDVLRHELVPEHIILSDKEAKEVLEKYNVTIDQLPKIFDTDPVVRAIGAKPGQIIKIIRKSPTAKKSVAYRVVIESSKSILSRELGEE
;
A
#
# COMPACT_ATOMS: atom_id res chain seq x y z
N MET A 1 -18.32 16.51 18.86
CA MET A 1 -18.43 16.14 17.43
C MET A 1 -17.04 16.08 16.84
N VAL A 2 -16.54 14.89 16.51
CA VAL A 2 -15.18 14.74 15.96
C VAL A 2 -15.26 15.10 14.47
N LYS A 3 -14.62 16.20 14.04
CA LYS A 3 -14.47 16.53 12.62
C LYS A 3 -13.75 15.36 11.96
N LYS A 4 -14.40 14.69 11.00
CA LYS A 4 -13.70 13.75 10.11
C LYS A 4 -12.68 14.54 9.30
N ILE A 5 -11.41 14.39 9.63
CA ILE A 5 -10.30 14.96 8.87
C ILE A 5 -10.15 14.08 7.62
N ASP A 6 -10.22 14.70 6.45
CA ASP A 6 -10.01 14.01 5.18
C ASP A 6 -8.50 13.78 4.99
N VAL A 7 -8.03 12.60 5.41
CA VAL A 7 -6.63 12.18 5.34
C VAL A 7 -6.05 12.26 3.93
N LEU A 8 -6.88 12.15 2.89
CA LEU A 8 -6.43 12.16 1.50
C LEU A 8 -6.08 13.56 0.99
N ARG A 9 -6.53 14.63 1.66
CA ARG A 9 -6.31 16.02 1.20
C ARG A 9 -5.13 16.70 1.88
N HIS A 10 -4.40 15.98 2.72
CA HIS A 10 -3.25 16.53 3.42
C HIS A 10 -2.04 16.65 2.48
N GLU A 11 -1.30 17.76 2.56
CA GLU A 11 -0.16 18.05 1.68
C GLU A 11 0.89 16.94 1.65
N LEU A 12 1.16 16.33 2.81
CA LEU A 12 2.13 15.24 2.95
C LEU A 12 1.63 13.87 2.50
N VAL A 13 0.34 13.72 2.18
CA VAL A 13 -0.22 12.43 1.77
C VAL A 13 -0.14 12.31 0.25
N PRO A 14 0.66 11.37 -0.29
CA PRO A 14 0.77 11.19 -1.73
C PRO A 14 -0.50 10.57 -2.33
N GLU A 15 -0.55 10.52 -3.66
CA GLU A 15 -1.66 9.87 -4.37
C GLU A 15 -1.53 8.35 -4.25
N HIS A 16 -2.62 7.68 -3.85
CA HIS A 16 -2.70 6.23 -3.70
C HIS A 16 -3.72 5.67 -4.68
N ILE A 17 -3.31 4.70 -5.50
CA ILE A 17 -4.13 4.09 -6.54
C ILE A 17 -4.12 2.57 -6.33
N ILE A 18 -5.30 1.96 -6.31
CA ILE A 18 -5.44 0.50 -6.27
C ILE A 18 -5.16 -0.04 -7.68
N LEU A 19 -4.22 -0.97 -7.79
CA LEU A 19 -3.95 -1.65 -9.06
C LEU A 19 -4.97 -2.76 -9.29
N SER A 20 -5.35 -2.94 -10.56
CA SER A 20 -6.07 -4.14 -11.00
C SER A 20 -5.13 -5.36 -11.01
N ASP A 21 -5.70 -6.57 -11.01
CA ASP A 21 -4.90 -7.82 -11.01
C ASP A 21 -3.97 -7.91 -12.23
N LYS A 22 -4.35 -7.32 -13.36
CA LYS A 22 -3.53 -7.27 -14.58
C LYS A 22 -2.32 -6.36 -14.39
N GLU A 23 -2.55 -5.13 -13.94
CA GLU A 23 -1.47 -4.16 -13.68
C GLU A 23 -0.54 -4.65 -12.56
N ALA A 24 -1.10 -5.29 -11.54
CA ALA A 24 -0.34 -5.90 -10.46
C ALA A 24 0.63 -6.95 -11.00
N LYS A 25 0.16 -7.86 -11.87
CA LYS A 25 1.03 -8.87 -12.53
C LYS A 25 2.11 -8.23 -13.38
N GLU A 26 1.75 -7.24 -14.21
CA GLU A 26 2.73 -6.53 -15.04
C GLU A 26 3.82 -5.85 -14.20
N VAL A 27 3.46 -5.27 -13.05
CA VAL A 27 4.43 -4.67 -12.12
C VAL A 27 5.35 -5.73 -11.52
N LEU A 28 4.80 -6.85 -11.05
CA LEU A 28 5.57 -7.94 -10.47
C LEU A 28 6.55 -8.54 -11.50
N GLU A 29 6.09 -8.77 -12.73
CA GLU A 29 6.92 -9.25 -13.84
C GLU A 29 8.00 -8.23 -14.22
N LYS A 30 7.64 -6.95 -14.34
CA LYS A 30 8.57 -5.88 -14.72
C LYS A 30 9.73 -5.73 -13.75
N TYR A 31 9.47 -5.86 -12.45
CA TYR A 31 10.51 -5.76 -11.43
C TYR A 31 11.09 -7.12 -11.03
N ASN A 32 10.56 -8.21 -11.58
CA ASN A 32 10.91 -9.59 -11.27
C ASN A 32 10.92 -9.86 -9.75
N VAL A 33 9.85 -9.43 -9.07
CA VAL A 33 9.67 -9.58 -7.62
C VAL A 33 8.38 -10.34 -7.31
N THR A 34 8.35 -11.02 -6.15
CA THR A 34 7.15 -11.65 -5.62
C THR A 34 6.34 -10.66 -4.78
N ILE A 35 5.06 -10.99 -4.54
CA ILE A 35 4.15 -10.16 -3.73
C ILE A 35 4.71 -9.95 -2.32
N ASP A 36 5.31 -10.97 -1.73
CA ASP A 36 5.87 -10.94 -0.38
C ASP A 36 7.10 -10.04 -0.23
N GLN A 37 7.81 -9.79 -1.34
CA GLN A 37 8.97 -8.89 -1.39
C GLN A 37 8.55 -7.41 -1.46
N LEU A 38 7.28 -7.11 -1.73
CA LEU A 38 6.80 -5.74 -1.71
C LEU A 38 6.65 -5.24 -0.27
N PRO A 39 6.97 -3.95 -0.01
CA PRO A 39 6.69 -3.34 1.28
C PRO A 39 5.21 -3.48 1.65
N LYS A 40 4.95 -3.88 2.89
CA LYS A 40 3.60 -4.21 3.38
C LYS A 40 2.94 -2.98 4.00
N ILE A 41 1.62 -2.85 3.87
CA ILE A 41 0.80 -1.84 4.54
C ILE A 41 -0.42 -2.52 5.17
N PHE A 42 -0.80 -2.10 6.37
CA PHE A 42 -1.93 -2.71 7.06
C PHE A 42 -3.27 -2.22 6.50
N ASP A 43 -4.26 -3.10 6.52
CA ASP A 43 -5.67 -2.78 6.27
C ASP A 43 -6.24 -1.75 7.27
N THR A 44 -5.64 -1.66 8.45
CA THR A 44 -6.00 -0.68 9.50
C THR A 44 -5.54 0.74 9.19
N ASP A 45 -4.66 0.94 8.20
CA ASP A 45 -4.14 2.25 7.85
C ASP A 45 -5.26 3.19 7.34
N PRO A 46 -5.32 4.45 7.80
CA PRO A 46 -6.38 5.39 7.40
C PRO A 46 -6.50 5.61 5.90
N VAL A 47 -5.37 5.61 5.17
CA VAL A 47 -5.34 5.81 3.73
C VAL A 47 -5.92 4.59 3.03
N VAL A 48 -5.54 3.39 3.46
CA VAL A 48 -6.04 2.10 2.92
C VAL A 48 -7.54 1.98 3.10
N ARG A 49 -8.05 2.38 4.28
CA ARG A 49 -9.50 2.43 4.57
C ARG A 49 -10.22 3.49 3.74
N ALA A 50 -9.58 4.64 3.49
CA ALA A 50 -10.18 5.72 2.71
C ALA A 50 -10.29 5.37 1.22
N ILE A 51 -9.31 4.66 0.65
CA ILE A 51 -9.35 4.18 -0.74
C ILE A 51 -10.16 2.87 -0.90
N GLY A 52 -10.46 2.18 0.19
CA GLY A 52 -11.23 0.93 0.17
C GLY A 52 -10.45 -0.28 -0.34
N ALA A 53 -9.12 -0.28 -0.18
CA ALA A 53 -8.28 -1.40 -0.62
C ALA A 53 -8.42 -2.59 0.34
N LYS A 54 -8.36 -3.79 -0.23
CA LYS A 54 -8.49 -5.07 0.49
C LYS A 54 -7.14 -5.75 0.69
N PRO A 55 -6.99 -6.59 1.74
CA PRO A 55 -5.82 -7.45 1.88
C PRO A 55 -5.53 -8.26 0.61
N GLY A 56 -4.26 -8.32 0.22
CA GLY A 56 -3.79 -8.95 -1.01
C GLY A 56 -3.70 -8.02 -2.22
N GLN A 57 -4.30 -6.83 -2.17
CA GLN A 57 -4.20 -5.86 -3.27
C GLN A 57 -2.88 -5.07 -3.21
N ILE A 58 -2.40 -4.65 -4.39
CA ILE A 58 -1.23 -3.78 -4.52
C ILE A 58 -1.69 -2.35 -4.72
N ILE A 59 -1.13 -1.45 -3.90
CA ILE A 59 -1.34 -0.01 -3.99
C ILE A 59 -0.12 0.61 -4.65
N LYS A 60 -0.37 1.40 -5.69
CA LYS A 60 0.60 2.28 -6.31
C LYS A 60 0.55 3.64 -5.63
N ILE A 61 1.71 4.08 -5.15
CA ILE A 61 1.90 5.35 -4.45
C ILE A 61 2.70 6.28 -5.35
N ILE A 62 2.12 7.42 -5.71
CA ILE A 62 2.76 8.44 -6.53
C ILE A 62 3.01 9.66 -5.65
N ARG A 63 4.28 9.92 -5.33
CA ARG A 63 4.70 11.09 -4.55
C ARG A 63 5.46 12.08 -5.43
N LYS A 64 5.22 13.37 -5.19
CA LYS A 64 6.07 14.43 -5.77
C LYS A 64 7.43 14.37 -5.11
N SER A 65 8.48 14.28 -5.92
CA SER A 65 9.86 14.24 -5.44
C SER A 65 10.60 15.49 -5.94
N PRO A 66 11.30 16.24 -5.08
CA PRO A 66 12.06 17.41 -5.50
C PRO A 66 13.22 17.04 -6.43
N THR A 67 13.79 15.84 -6.29
CA THR A 67 14.92 15.38 -7.12
C THR A 67 14.46 14.68 -8.40
N ALA A 68 13.46 13.80 -8.31
CA ALA A 68 13.03 12.95 -9.41
C ALA A 68 11.74 13.41 -10.10
N LYS A 69 11.19 14.57 -9.73
CA LYS A 69 9.85 15.09 -10.07
C LYS A 69 8.71 14.21 -9.54
N LYS A 70 8.70 12.90 -9.86
CA LYS A 70 7.74 11.90 -9.39
C LYS A 70 8.47 10.65 -8.96
N SER A 71 8.10 10.10 -7.80
CA SER A 71 8.58 8.81 -7.32
C SER A 71 7.39 7.88 -7.17
N VAL A 72 7.51 6.69 -7.76
CA VAL A 72 6.48 5.64 -7.73
C VAL A 72 6.96 4.54 -6.80
N ALA A 73 6.11 4.14 -5.86
CA ALA A 73 6.35 2.98 -5.01
C ALA A 73 5.12 2.06 -5.04
N TYR A 74 5.33 0.76 -4.80
CA TYR A 74 4.27 -0.24 -4.74
C TYR A 74 4.26 -0.86 -3.35
N ARG A 75 3.08 -1.05 -2.76
CA ARG A 75 2.91 -1.71 -1.47
C ARG A 75 1.79 -2.73 -1.52
N VAL A 76 1.93 -3.83 -0.80
CA VAL A 76 0.88 -4.85 -0.66
C VAL A 76 0.10 -4.65 0.63
N VAL A 77 -1.23 -4.69 0.54
CA VAL A 77 -2.11 -4.63 1.72
C VAL A 77 -2.09 -5.97 2.43
N ILE A 78 -1.81 -5.96 3.73
CA ILE A 78 -1.86 -7.13 4.59
C ILE A 78 -2.88 -6.95 5.70
N GLU A 79 -3.48 -8.05 6.11
CA GLU A 79 -4.40 -8.06 7.23
C GLU A 79 -3.60 -7.97 8.55
N SER A 80 -3.98 -7.03 9.42
CA SER A 80 -3.29 -6.79 10.68
C SER A 80 -3.28 -8.03 11.58
N SER A 81 -4.38 -8.78 11.65
CA SER A 81 -4.50 -10.05 12.40
C SER A 81 -3.49 -11.10 11.94
N LYS A 82 -3.33 -11.26 10.62
CA LYS A 82 -2.44 -12.28 10.05
C LYS A 82 -0.97 -12.00 10.32
N SER A 83 -0.58 -10.73 10.36
CA SER A 83 0.80 -10.31 10.63
C SER A 83 1.27 -10.59 12.07
N ILE A 84 0.33 -10.57 13.01
CA ILE A 84 0.59 -10.87 14.42
C ILE A 84 0.82 -12.37 14.57
N LEU A 85 -0.01 -13.19 13.91
CA LEU A 85 0.16 -14.64 13.84
C LEU A 85 1.53 -15.04 13.28
N SER A 86 1.98 -14.42 12.19
CA SER A 86 3.30 -14.73 11.60
C SER A 86 4.46 -14.40 12.54
N ARG A 87 4.35 -13.30 13.31
CA ARG A 87 5.36 -12.92 14.31
C ARG A 87 5.34 -13.84 15.53
N GLU A 88 4.17 -14.27 15.97
CA GLU A 88 4.02 -15.17 17.11
C GLU A 88 4.45 -16.60 16.80
N LEU A 89 4.30 -17.04 15.54
CA LEU A 89 4.65 -18.39 15.10
C LEU A 89 6.14 -18.57 14.73
N GLY A 90 6.94 -17.49 14.72
CA GLY A 90 8.38 -17.58 14.51
C GLY A 90 8.79 -18.13 13.15
N GLU A 91 7.92 -18.04 12.13
CA GLU A 91 8.28 -18.38 10.76
C GLU A 91 8.91 -17.14 10.09
N GLU A 92 10.24 -17.14 9.98
CA GLU A 92 11.03 -16.23 9.14
C GLU A 92 10.86 -16.53 7.64
#